data_AF-A0A2D6CRK7-F1
#
_entry.id   AF-A0A2D6CRK7-F1
#
_cell.length_a   1.000
_cell.length_b   1.000
_cell.length_c   1.000
_cell.angle_alpha   90.00
_cell.angle_beta   90.00
_cell.angle_gamma   90.00
#
_symmetry.space_group_name_H-M   'P 1'
#
loop_
_entity.id
_entity.type
_entity.pdbx_description
1 polymer ?
#
loop_
_entity_poly.entity_id
_entity_poly.type
_entity_poly.pdbx_seq_one_letter_code
_entity_poly.pdbx_strand_id
1 'polypeptide(L)'
;MKRFIRLASTAVLAVTVAMPLAASAGDRSVKVLGWGAKSGPLKSFGVNSEAALRSAIAQINAAGGVKLGDGSSAPLEVVSYEDSACKKDQNIAILRKTASTTDAIVGMGATCSGS
;
A
#
# COMPACT_ATOMS: atom_id res chain seq x y z
N MET A 1 -46.62 -62.95 -4.48
CA MET A 1 -45.80 -62.05 -5.31
C MET A 1 -46.64 -60.87 -5.76
N LYS A 2 -46.41 -59.67 -5.21
CA LYS A 2 -46.57 -58.34 -5.84
C LYS A 2 -46.30 -57.28 -4.76
N ARG A 3 -45.11 -56.70 -4.86
CA ARG A 3 -44.60 -55.53 -4.14
C ARG A 3 -45.55 -54.35 -4.37
N PHE A 4 -45.72 -53.45 -3.40
CA PHE A 4 -45.58 -52.00 -3.58
C PHE A 4 -45.53 -51.34 -2.20
N ILE A 5 -44.29 -51.08 -1.75
CA ILE A 5 -43.93 -50.47 -0.49
C ILE A 5 -43.31 -49.10 -0.80
N ARG A 6 -43.78 -48.11 -0.03
CA ARG A 6 -43.14 -46.85 0.38
C ARG A 6 -43.17 -45.65 -0.57
N LEU A 7 -43.95 -44.66 -0.11
CA LEU A 7 -43.65 -43.24 -0.20
C LEU A 7 -42.17 -42.98 0.13
N ALA A 8 -41.51 -42.19 -0.72
CA ALA A 8 -40.24 -41.56 -0.36
C ALA A 8 -40.29 -40.11 -0.85
N SER A 9 -40.66 -39.23 0.06
CA SER A 9 -40.57 -37.78 -0.06
C SER A 9 -39.12 -37.37 -0.29
N THR A 10 -38.84 -36.75 -1.43
CA THR A 10 -37.54 -36.17 -1.77
C THR A 10 -37.38 -34.84 -1.03
N ALA A 11 -36.70 -34.85 0.11
CA ALA A 11 -36.22 -33.63 0.76
C ALA A 11 -34.87 -33.23 0.15
N VAL A 12 -34.87 -32.19 -0.69
CA VAL A 12 -33.64 -31.56 -1.21
C VAL A 12 -33.08 -30.66 -0.11
N LEU A 13 -31.97 -31.06 0.50
CA LEU A 13 -31.22 -30.23 1.43
C LEU A 13 -30.41 -29.19 0.64
N ALA A 14 -30.91 -27.96 0.58
CA ALA A 14 -30.14 -26.82 0.07
C ALA A 14 -29.14 -26.37 1.15
N VAL A 15 -27.88 -26.80 1.04
CA VAL A 15 -26.79 -26.28 1.86
C VAL A 15 -26.34 -24.95 1.27
N THR A 16 -26.83 -23.83 1.80
CA THR A 16 -26.28 -22.50 1.53
C THR A 16 -24.98 -22.35 2.31
N VAL A 17 -23.83 -22.61 1.67
CA VAL A 17 -22.53 -22.26 2.22
C VAL A 17 -22.43 -20.74 2.22
N ALA A 18 -22.68 -20.11 3.37
CA ALA A 18 -22.33 -18.72 3.60
C ALA A 18 -20.79 -18.64 3.61
N MET A 19 -20.19 -18.40 2.45
CA MET A 19 -18.78 -18.02 2.39
C MET A 19 -18.65 -16.66 3.09
N PRO A 20 -17.83 -16.55 4.15
CA PRO A 20 -17.46 -15.22 4.63
C PRO A 20 -16.70 -14.57 3.47
N LEU A 21 -17.12 -13.37 3.05
CA LEU A 21 -16.24 -12.48 2.31
C LEU A 21 -15.08 -12.16 3.25
N ALA A 22 -14.04 -12.98 3.21
CA ALA A 22 -12.73 -12.57 3.67
C ALA A 22 -12.32 -11.43 2.74
N ALA A 23 -12.59 -10.19 3.17
CA ALA A 23 -12.04 -9.01 2.54
C ALA A 23 -10.55 -9.25 2.39
N SER A 24 -10.10 -9.41 1.15
CA SER A 24 -8.74 -9.82 0.86
C SER A 24 -7.80 -8.75 1.40
N ALA A 25 -7.01 -9.11 2.42
CA ALA A 25 -5.96 -8.25 2.96
C ALA A 25 -4.90 -7.87 1.90
N GLY A 26 -4.98 -8.43 0.68
CA GLY A 26 -4.15 -8.10 -0.47
C GLY A 26 -4.45 -6.75 -1.15
N ASP A 27 -5.58 -6.09 -0.87
CA ASP A 27 -5.96 -4.86 -1.60
C ASP A 27 -5.50 -3.55 -0.94
N ARG A 28 -4.79 -3.60 0.20
CA ARG A 28 -4.44 -2.39 0.97
C ARG A 28 -2.93 -2.28 1.14
N SER A 29 -2.30 -1.41 0.36
CA SER A 29 -0.91 -0.98 0.59
C SER A 29 -0.87 0.19 1.58
N VAL A 30 0.18 0.24 2.41
CA VAL A 30 0.50 1.43 3.20
C VAL A 30 1.34 2.35 2.33
N LYS A 31 0.73 3.46 1.92
CA LYS A 31 1.32 4.38 0.96
C LYS A 31 2.21 5.42 1.63
N VAL A 32 3.38 5.65 1.04
CA VAL A 32 4.37 6.63 1.50
C VAL A 32 4.88 7.48 0.35
N LEU A 33 5.19 8.73 0.65
CA LEU A 33 5.80 9.68 -0.27
C LEU A 33 7.30 9.81 0.01
N GLY A 34 8.12 9.94 -1.03
CA GLY A 34 9.48 10.47 -0.96
C GLY A 34 9.63 11.77 -1.75
N TRP A 35 10.54 12.65 -1.33
CA TRP A 35 11.02 13.73 -2.20
C TRP A 35 12.44 14.16 -1.83
N GLY A 36 13.16 14.66 -2.83
CA GLY A 36 14.55 15.09 -2.68
C GLY A 36 15.08 15.75 -3.95
N ALA A 37 16.33 16.23 -3.91
CA ALA A 37 16.94 16.85 -5.08
C ALA A 37 17.29 15.81 -6.14
N LYS A 38 16.52 15.72 -7.22
CA LYS A 38 16.81 14.89 -8.41
C LYS A 38 17.43 15.69 -9.54
N SER A 39 17.57 17.00 -9.35
CA SER A 39 18.25 17.94 -10.24
C SER A 39 19.12 18.91 -9.46
N GLY A 40 19.92 19.69 -10.19
CA GLY A 40 20.83 20.68 -9.61
C GLY A 40 22.08 20.07 -8.94
N PRO A 41 22.85 20.89 -8.21
CA PRO A 41 24.15 20.50 -7.65
C PRO A 41 24.09 19.34 -6.64
N LEU A 42 22.95 19.18 -5.96
CA LEU A 42 22.73 18.16 -4.94
C LEU A 42 21.98 16.93 -5.45
N LYS A 43 21.89 16.76 -6.79
CA LYS A 43 21.18 15.65 -7.44
C LYS A 43 21.56 14.27 -6.90
N SER A 44 22.84 14.05 -6.60
CA SER A 44 23.33 12.76 -6.12
C SER A 44 22.66 12.34 -4.81
N PHE A 45 22.36 13.29 -3.92
CA PHE A 45 21.69 13.00 -2.66
C PHE A 45 20.27 12.49 -2.88
N GLY A 46 19.45 13.15 -3.70
CA GLY A 46 18.07 12.69 -3.94
C GLY A 46 18.01 11.37 -4.71
N VAL A 47 18.90 11.15 -5.70
CA VAL A 47 18.97 9.86 -6.42
C VAL A 47 19.35 8.72 -5.47
N ASN A 48 20.35 8.93 -4.61
CA ASN A 48 20.76 7.91 -3.64
C ASN A 48 19.70 7.68 -2.56
N SER A 49 19.04 8.74 -2.08
CA SER A 49 17.94 8.63 -1.12
C SER A 49 16.72 7.91 -1.70
N GLU A 50 16.39 8.12 -2.99
CA GLU A 50 15.34 7.35 -3.66
C GLU A 50 15.68 5.86 -3.72
N ALA A 51 16.91 5.53 -4.13
CA ALA A 51 17.37 4.15 -4.18
C ALA A 51 17.33 3.50 -2.79
N ALA A 52 17.78 4.22 -1.76
CA ALA A 52 17.75 3.75 -0.38
C ALA A 52 16.32 3.51 0.12
N LEU A 53 15.39 4.44 -0.13
CA LEU A 53 13.99 4.30 0.24
C LEU A 53 13.36 3.06 -0.41
N ARG A 54 13.53 2.91 -1.72
CA ARG A 54 12.96 1.78 -2.48
C ARG A 54 13.56 0.44 -2.01
N SER A 55 14.86 0.41 -1.74
CA SER A 55 15.53 -0.78 -1.20
C SER A 55 15.02 -1.15 0.19
N ALA A 56 14.86 -0.18 1.08
CA ALA A 56 14.32 -0.41 2.42
C ALA A 56 12.89 -0.97 2.36
N ILE A 57 12.04 -0.38 1.52
CA ILE A 57 10.67 -0.87 1.33
C ILE A 57 10.63 -2.27 0.74
N ALA A 58 11.49 -2.57 -0.24
CA ALA A 58 11.60 -3.93 -0.79
C ALA A 58 11.97 -4.95 0.29
N GLN A 59 12.92 -4.61 1.18
CA GLN A 59 13.30 -5.48 2.31
C GLN A 59 12.17 -5.65 3.32
N ILE A 60 11.45 -4.57 3.67
CA ILE A 60 10.30 -4.63 4.58
C ILE A 60 9.20 -5.52 3.98
N ASN A 61 8.88 -5.33 2.70
CA ASN A 61 7.86 -6.12 2.03
C ASN A 61 8.26 -7.60 1.91
N ALA A 62 9.54 -7.89 1.64
CA ALA A 62 10.07 -9.26 1.64
C ALA A 62 10.00 -9.92 3.03
N ALA A 63 10.06 -9.13 4.11
CA ALA A 63 9.89 -9.58 5.48
C ALA A 63 8.42 -9.70 5.93
N GLY A 64 7.46 -9.53 5.02
CA GLY A 64 6.02 -9.66 5.30
C GLY A 64 5.27 -8.34 5.46
N GLY A 65 5.92 -7.20 5.21
CA GLY A 65 5.30 -5.88 5.26
C GLY A 65 5.20 -5.30 6.68
N VAL A 66 4.32 -4.32 6.85
CA VAL A 66 4.09 -3.64 8.13
C VAL A 66 2.90 -4.22 8.87
N LYS A 67 3.05 -4.44 10.17
CA LYS A 67 1.99 -4.88 11.08
C LYS A 67 1.01 -3.73 11.31
N LEU A 68 -0.27 -3.95 11.03
CA LEU A 68 -1.34 -2.97 11.27
C LEU A 68 -1.93 -3.13 12.67
N GLY A 69 -2.67 -2.12 13.12
CA GLY A 69 -3.28 -2.09 14.46
C GLY A 69 -4.33 -3.20 14.69
N ASP A 70 -4.91 -3.75 13.62
CA ASP A 70 -5.81 -4.90 13.66
C ASP A 70 -5.07 -6.26 13.68
N GLY A 71 -3.74 -6.25 13.71
CA GLY A 71 -2.89 -7.43 13.71
C GLY A 71 -2.58 -8.02 12.34
N SER A 72 -3.21 -7.52 11.27
CA SER A 72 -2.89 -7.90 9.89
C SER A 72 -1.54 -7.33 9.44
N SER A 73 -1.09 -7.69 8.23
CA SER A 73 0.12 -7.12 7.63
C SER A 73 -0.18 -6.63 6.23
N ALA A 74 0.43 -5.51 5.86
CA ALA A 74 0.24 -4.85 4.57
C ALA A 74 1.59 -4.46 3.95
N PRO A 75 1.75 -4.54 2.61
CA PRO A 75 2.95 -4.06 1.96
C PRO A 75 3.02 -2.52 2.01
N LEU A 76 4.23 -1.98 2.01
CA LEU A 76 4.50 -0.57 1.77
C LEU A 76 4.57 -0.28 0.26
N GLU A 77 4.09 0.89 -0.14
CA GLU A 77 4.15 1.39 -1.51
C GLU A 77 4.68 2.82 -1.54
N VAL A 78 5.68 3.09 -2.38
CA VAL A 78 6.13 4.47 -2.67
C VAL A 78 5.24 5.05 -3.77
N VAL A 79 4.32 5.94 -3.42
CA VAL A 79 3.42 6.56 -4.42
C VAL A 79 4.17 7.45 -5.40
N SER A 80 5.22 8.12 -4.91
CA SER A 80 6.11 8.91 -5.74
C SER A 80 7.42 9.22 -5.02
N TYR A 81 8.46 9.51 -5.81
CA TYR A 81 9.67 10.18 -5.36
C TYR A 81 9.89 11.43 -6.22
N GLU A 82 9.45 12.58 -5.70
CA GLU A 82 9.37 13.84 -6.45
C GLU A 82 10.68 14.65 -6.36
N ASP A 83 10.97 15.42 -7.42
CA ASP A 83 12.13 16.33 -7.43
C ASP A 83 11.79 17.65 -6.75
N SER A 84 12.44 17.94 -5.63
CA SER A 84 12.30 19.25 -4.97
C SER A 84 13.19 20.34 -5.56
N ALA A 85 14.23 19.97 -6.31
CA ALA A 85 15.32 20.85 -6.74
C ALA A 85 15.90 21.72 -5.59
N CYS A 86 15.75 21.29 -4.33
CA CYS A 86 16.02 22.08 -3.12
C CYS A 86 15.37 23.48 -3.12
N LYS A 87 14.13 23.59 -3.63
CA LYS A 87 13.34 24.82 -3.63
C LYS A 87 12.15 24.71 -2.70
N LYS A 88 11.95 25.75 -1.88
CA LYS A 88 10.84 25.83 -0.91
C LYS A 88 9.47 25.66 -1.51
N ASP A 89 9.16 26.45 -2.54
CA ASP A 89 7.83 26.42 -3.14
C ASP A 89 7.53 25.07 -3.82
N GLN A 90 8.56 24.37 -4.31
CA GLN A 90 8.43 23.03 -4.87
C GLN A 90 8.10 22.00 -3.78
N ASN A 91 8.78 22.04 -2.63
CA ASN A 91 8.45 21.17 -1.48
C ASN A 91 7.01 21.37 -1.03
N ILE A 92 6.58 22.63 -0.87
CA ILE A 92 5.21 22.96 -0.48
C ILE A 92 4.20 22.44 -1.52
N ALA A 93 4.50 22.60 -2.82
CA ALA A 93 3.64 22.11 -3.89
C ALA A 93 3.53 20.57 -3.89
N ILE A 94 4.65 19.85 -3.71
CA ILE A 94 4.69 18.39 -3.60
C ILE A 94 3.81 17.91 -2.44
N LEU A 95 3.98 18.51 -1.25
CA LEU A 95 3.22 18.13 -0.05
C LEU A 95 1.73 18.41 -0.22
N ARG A 96 1.36 19.59 -0.73
CA ARG A 96 -0.05 19.95 -0.98
C ARG A 96 -0.68 19.01 -2.01
N LYS A 97 -0.01 18.76 -3.14
CA LYS A 97 -0.46 17.82 -4.16
C LYS A 97 -0.69 16.44 -3.54
N THR A 98 0.29 15.92 -2.80
CA THR A 98 0.21 14.58 -2.19
C THR A 98 -0.95 14.49 -1.21
N ALA A 99 -1.10 15.48 -0.33
CA ALA A 99 -2.20 15.54 0.63
C ALA A 99 -3.58 15.64 -0.01
N SER A 100 -3.68 16.20 -1.22
CA SER A 100 -4.96 16.34 -1.94
C SER A 100 -5.26 15.22 -2.93
N THR A 101 -4.29 14.42 -3.34
CA THR A 101 -4.44 13.45 -4.45
C THR A 101 -4.11 12.01 -4.08
N THR A 102 -3.59 11.78 -2.87
CA THR A 102 -3.20 10.46 -2.40
C THR A 102 -3.64 10.25 -0.95
N ASP A 103 -3.60 8.99 -0.54
CA ASP A 103 -3.76 8.48 0.83
C ASP A 103 -2.40 8.13 1.46
N ALA A 104 -1.30 8.76 1.00
CA ALA A 104 0.01 8.56 1.61
C ALA A 104 0.01 9.06 3.06
N ILE A 105 0.38 8.18 3.99
CA ILE A 105 0.29 8.46 5.43
C ILE A 105 1.56 9.09 6.01
N VAL A 106 2.68 8.93 5.31
CA VAL A 106 3.99 9.45 5.72
C VAL A 106 4.71 10.00 4.50
N GLY A 107 5.29 11.18 4.66
CA GLY A 107 6.21 11.78 3.71
C GLY A 107 7.64 11.80 4.23
N MET A 108 8.60 11.36 3.40
CA MET A 108 10.03 11.35 3.69
C MET A 108 10.80 12.33 2.79
N GLY A 109 11.33 13.38 3.40
CA GLY A 109 12.15 14.43 2.78
C GLY A 109 12.42 15.55 3.79
N ALA A 110 12.93 16.73 3.42
CA ALA A 110 13.63 17.04 2.17
C ALA A 110 15.13 16.82 2.32
N THR A 111 15.84 16.57 1.21
CA THR A 111 17.30 16.57 1.15
C THR A 111 17.93 17.87 1.69
N CYS A 112 17.21 18.99 1.57
CA CYS A 112 17.65 20.33 1.95
C CYS A 112 16.78 20.87 3.08
N SER A 113 17.38 21.16 4.24
CA SER A 113 16.65 21.63 5.44
C SER A 113 16.06 23.04 5.31
N GLY A 114 16.67 23.88 4.47
CA GLY A 114 16.23 25.26 4.22
C GLY A 114 15.31 25.44 3.02
N SER A 115 14.97 24.35 2.33
CA SER A 115 13.97 24.35 1.26
C SER A 115 12.60 24.08 1.86
#